data_AF-A0A7S0AN15-F1
#
_entry.id   AF-A0A7S0AN15-F1
#
_cell.length_a   1.000
_cell.length_b   1.000
_cell.length_c   1.000
_cell.angle_alpha   90.00
_cell.angle_beta   90.00
_cell.angle_gamma   90.00
#
_symmetry.space_group_name_H-M   'P 1'
#
loop_
_entity.id
_entity.type
_entity.pdbx_description
1 polymer ?
#
loop_
_entity_poly.entity_id
_entity_poly.type
_entity_poly.pdbx_seq_one_letter_code
_entity_poly.pdbx_strand_id
1 'polypeptide(L)'
;WDGSALCDGVPAAQRAQELAEELGWTTNEARAWVMRLYPHFFQPGEEGLSLKRTGVQRCSHCFCTTSEGHLMAGNSWYCKRCWAARGGAPGRPAAVALG
;
A
#
# COMPACT_ATOMS: atom_id res chain seq x y z
N TRP A 1 -13.55 -1.82 5.25
CA TRP A 1 -14.34 -2.62 6.20
C TRP A 1 -14.83 -3.87 5.49
N ASP A 2 -14.54 -5.04 6.03
CA ASP A 2 -15.06 -6.32 5.55
C ASP A 2 -15.69 -7.05 6.75
N GLY A 3 -17.02 -7.24 6.73
CA GLY A 3 -17.73 -7.81 7.89
C GLY A 3 -17.41 -9.29 8.13
N SER A 4 -16.86 -9.97 7.12
CA SER A 4 -16.56 -11.40 7.12
C SER A 4 -15.10 -11.69 7.50
N ALA A 5 -14.24 -10.67 7.57
CA ALA A 5 -12.86 -10.80 8.01
C ALA A 5 -12.79 -11.38 9.42
N LEU A 6 -11.98 -12.41 9.61
CA LEU A 6 -11.84 -13.09 10.90
C LEU A 6 -10.89 -12.31 11.82
N CYS A 7 -11.42 -11.68 12.85
CA CYS A 7 -10.69 -11.01 13.92
C CYS A 7 -10.60 -11.94 15.13
N ASP A 8 -9.42 -12.44 15.50
CA ASP A 8 -9.22 -13.41 16.60
C ASP A 8 -10.14 -14.66 16.53
N GLY A 9 -10.43 -15.12 15.30
CA GLY A 9 -11.28 -16.29 15.08
C GLY A 9 -12.78 -16.03 15.08
N VAL A 10 -13.22 -14.78 15.28
CA VAL A 10 -14.62 -14.35 15.13
C VAL A 10 -14.80 -13.37 13.97
N PRO A 11 -15.94 -13.34 13.28
CA PRO A 11 -16.18 -12.36 12.22
C PRO A 11 -16.13 -10.92 12.76
N ALA A 12 -15.54 -10.02 11.97
CA ALA A 12 -15.40 -8.61 12.29
C ALA A 12 -16.76 -7.95 12.60
N ALA A 13 -17.80 -8.32 11.86
CA ALA A 13 -19.15 -7.85 12.11
C ALA A 13 -19.66 -8.27 13.49
N GLN A 14 -19.42 -9.52 13.88
CA GLN A 14 -19.79 -10.01 15.20
C GLN A 14 -19.02 -9.24 16.29
N ARG A 15 -17.72 -9.05 16.11
CA ARG A 15 -16.90 -8.30 17.07
C ARG A 15 -17.32 -6.84 17.22
N ALA A 16 -17.70 -6.18 16.11
CA ALA A 16 -18.23 -4.83 16.13
C ALA A 16 -19.61 -4.76 16.79
N GLN A 17 -20.43 -5.81 16.66
CA GLN A 17 -21.73 -5.86 17.32
C GLN A 17 -21.58 -6.03 18.84
N GLU A 18 -20.71 -6.94 19.29
CA GLU A 18 -20.39 -7.11 20.71
C GLU A 18 -19.92 -5.80 21.35
N LEU A 19 -19.02 -5.06 20.69
CA LEU A 19 -18.53 -3.76 21.16
C LEU A 19 -19.63 -2.69 21.19
N ALA A 20 -20.55 -2.71 20.23
CA ALA A 20 -21.68 -1.78 20.21
C ALA A 20 -22.63 -2.01 21.39
N GLU A 21 -22.90 -3.28 21.73
CA GLU A 21 -23.77 -3.66 22.85
C GLU A 21 -23.11 -3.41 24.22
N GLU A 22 -21.83 -3.74 24.37
CA GLU A 22 -21.10 -3.61 25.64
C GLU A 22 -20.82 -2.14 25.99
N LEU A 23 -20.44 -1.33 25.00
CA LEU A 23 -20.02 0.07 25.22
C LEU A 23 -21.12 1.08 24.90
N GLY A 24 -22.29 0.61 24.47
CA GLY A 24 -23.38 1.47 23.98
C GLY A 24 -22.97 2.29 22.75
N TRP A 25 -21.99 1.82 21.99
CA TRP A 25 -21.45 2.51 20.82
C TRP A 25 -22.35 2.35 19.61
N THR A 26 -22.31 3.33 18.71
CA THR A 26 -22.93 3.17 17.40
C THR A 26 -22.19 2.10 16.60
N THR A 27 -22.89 1.45 15.67
CA THR A 27 -22.28 0.44 14.79
C THR A 27 -21.06 0.99 14.05
N ASN A 28 -21.04 2.29 13.74
CA ASN A 28 -19.93 2.91 13.03
C ASN A 28 -18.69 3.12 13.92
N GLU A 29 -18.90 3.51 15.19
CA GLU A 29 -17.82 3.62 16.18
C GLU A 29 -17.20 2.26 16.48
N ALA A 30 -18.03 1.24 16.68
CA ALA A 30 -17.55 -0.12 16.93
C ALA A 30 -16.78 -0.69 15.72
N ARG A 31 -17.24 -0.46 14.49
CA ARG A 31 -16.50 -0.81 13.27
C ARG A 31 -15.15 -0.11 13.20
N ALA A 32 -15.12 1.20 13.47
CA ALA A 32 -13.88 1.97 13.47
C ALA A 32 -12.88 1.45 14.52
N TRP A 33 -13.38 1.00 15.66
CA TRP A 33 -12.55 0.39 16.69
C TRP A 33 -11.99 -0.97 16.27
N VAL A 34 -12.82 -1.85 15.70
CA VAL A 34 -12.36 -3.14 15.14
C VAL A 34 -11.30 -2.93 14.06
N MET A 35 -11.48 -1.94 13.17
CA MET A 35 -10.47 -1.61 12.17
C MET A 35 -9.13 -1.12 12.77
N ARG A 36 -9.16 -0.49 13.96
CA ARG A 36 -7.94 -0.08 14.69
C ARG A 36 -7.28 -1.22 15.45
N LEU A 37 -8.06 -2.17 15.96
CA LEU A 37 -7.56 -3.36 16.66
C LEU A 37 -6.90 -4.35 15.69
N TYR A 38 -7.47 -4.51 14.50
CA TYR A 38 -6.97 -5.46 13.50
C TYR A 38 -6.63 -4.79 12.17
N PRO A 39 -5.67 -3.85 12.16
CA PRO A 39 -5.37 -3.07 10.98
C PRO A 39 -4.86 -3.95 9.82
N HIS A 40 -4.28 -5.12 10.12
CA HIS A 40 -3.83 -6.08 9.10
C HIS A 40 -4.96 -6.70 8.26
N PHE A 41 -6.21 -6.79 8.78
CA PHE A 41 -7.35 -7.31 8.01
C PHE A 41 -8.08 -6.24 7.20
N PHE A 42 -7.97 -4.97 7.60
CA PHE A 42 -8.77 -3.88 7.03
C PHE A 42 -7.96 -2.85 6.25
N GLN A 43 -6.64 -2.90 6.35
CA GLN A 43 -5.79 -2.09 5.49
C GLN A 43 -5.79 -2.68 4.08
N PRO A 44 -6.00 -1.85 3.04
CA PRO A 44 -5.79 -2.29 1.67
C PRO A 44 -4.30 -2.58 1.51
N GLY A 45 -3.94 -3.87 1.59
CA GLY A 45 -2.59 -4.36 1.33
C GLY A 45 -1.50 -3.47 1.89
N GLU A 46 -1.12 -3.70 3.16
CA GLU A 46 0.25 -3.37 3.60
C GLU A 46 1.30 -4.28 2.92
N GLU A 47 0.92 -5.01 1.87
CA GLU A 47 1.80 -5.30 0.72
C GLU A 47 2.17 -4.02 -0.09
N GLY A 48 1.88 -2.85 0.48
CA GLY A 48 2.35 -1.53 0.13
C GLY A 48 3.25 -0.88 1.19
N LEU A 49 3.77 -1.64 2.19
CA LEU A 49 5.17 -1.42 2.55
C LEU A 49 5.91 -1.63 1.21
N SER A 50 6.20 -0.58 0.44
CA SER A 50 7.32 0.27 0.79
C SER A 50 8.32 -0.58 1.59
N LEU A 51 8.81 -1.65 0.97
CA LEU A 51 10.23 -1.74 0.72
C LEU A 51 10.66 -0.36 0.17
N LYS A 52 10.70 0.65 1.05
CA LYS A 52 11.90 1.44 1.21
C LYS A 52 12.96 0.37 1.37
N ARG A 53 13.51 -0.10 0.25
CA ARG A 53 14.80 -0.75 0.27
C ARG A 53 15.69 0.32 0.88
N THR A 54 15.84 0.28 2.19
CA THR A 54 16.70 1.14 2.98
C THR A 54 18.11 0.72 2.65
N GLY A 55 18.58 1.15 1.49
CA GLY A 55 19.85 0.68 0.95
C GLY A 55 20.05 1.18 -0.46
N VAL A 56 21.29 1.55 -0.76
CA VAL A 56 21.71 1.98 -2.08
C VAL A 56 21.44 0.83 -3.08
N GLN A 57 20.56 1.06 -4.05
CA GLN A 57 20.19 0.06 -5.06
C GLN A 57 20.91 0.33 -6.37
N ARG A 58 21.20 -0.72 -7.14
CA ARG A 58 21.89 -0.62 -8.42
C ARG A 58 20.88 -0.57 -9.57
N CYS A 59 21.00 0.44 -10.42
CA CYS A 59 20.07 0.65 -11.53
C CYS A 59 20.23 -0.44 -12.58
N SER A 60 19.15 -1.09 -13.00
CA SER A 60 19.21 -2.14 -14.02
C SER A 60 19.61 -1.65 -15.42
N HIS A 61 19.65 -0.33 -15.65
CA HIS A 61 20.00 0.25 -16.95
C HIS A 61 21.42 0.84 -16.98
N CYS A 62 21.76 1.69 -16.01
CA CYS A 62 23.06 2.36 -15.96
C CYS A 62 23.99 1.86 -14.84
N PHE A 63 23.53 0.89 -14.04
CA PHE A 63 24.27 0.31 -12.91
C PHE A 63 24.75 1.31 -11.85
N CYS A 64 24.22 2.53 -11.82
CA CYS A 64 24.51 3.47 -10.75
C CYS A 64 23.87 2.99 -9.45
N THR A 65 24.58 3.19 -8.34
CA THR A 65 24.08 2.89 -7.00
C THR A 65 23.47 4.17 -6.44
N THR A 66 22.16 4.22 -6.20
CA THR A 66 21.52 5.34 -5.48
C THR A 66 20.44 4.86 -4.52
N SER A 67 20.21 5.63 -3.46
CA SER A 67 19.12 5.43 -2.50
C SER A 67 17.78 5.92 -3.02
N GLU A 68 17.76 6.67 -4.13
CA GLU A 68 16.55 7.26 -4.71
C GLU A 68 16.24 6.71 -6.10
N GLY A 69 15.08 6.05 -6.25
CA GLY A 69 14.66 5.47 -7.53
C GLY A 69 13.24 4.92 -7.49
N HIS A 70 12.83 4.33 -8.62
CA HIS A 70 11.51 3.74 -8.80
C HIS A 70 11.63 2.26 -9.17
N LEU A 71 10.71 1.45 -8.64
CA LEU A 71 10.58 0.04 -8.97
C LEU A 71 9.52 -0.13 -10.07
N MET A 72 9.82 -0.93 -11.09
CA MET A 72 8.81 -1.40 -12.04
C MET A 72 8.11 -2.66 -11.56
N ALA A 73 6.90 -2.88 -12.07
CA ALA A 73 6.25 -4.18 -12.03
C ALA A 73 7.24 -5.24 -12.56
N GLY A 74 7.58 -6.23 -11.73
CA GLY A 74 8.65 -7.20 -12.02
C GLY A 74 9.99 -6.96 -11.31
N ASN A 75 10.02 -6.23 -10.19
CA ASN A 75 11.17 -6.05 -9.30
C ASN A 75 12.42 -5.37 -9.90
N SER A 76 12.33 -4.84 -11.12
CA SER A 76 13.42 -4.10 -11.75
C SER A 76 13.48 -2.67 -11.21
N TRP A 77 14.65 -2.26 -10.71
CA TRP A 77 14.84 -0.96 -10.07
C TRP A 77 15.60 0.02 -10.97
N TYR A 78 15.12 1.26 -11.04
CA TYR A 78 15.70 2.31 -11.88
C TYR A 78 15.96 3.58 -11.07
N CYS A 79 17.12 4.20 -11.28
CA CYS A 79 17.40 5.52 -10.71
C CYS A 79 16.46 6.57 -11.32
N LYS A 80 16.23 7.69 -10.61
CA LYS A 80 15.35 8.78 -11.08
C LYS A 80 15.61 9.22 -12.54
N ARG A 81 16.89 9.27 -12.95
CA ARG A 81 17.29 9.66 -14.32
C ARG A 81 16.85 8.66 -15.37
N CYS A 82 17.16 7.37 -15.18
CA CYS A 82 16.77 6.32 -16.12
C CYS A 82 15.27 6.07 -16.11
N TRP A 83 14.63 6.26 -14.97
CA TRP A 83 13.18 6.20 -14.84
C TRP A 83 12.48 7.31 -15.65
N ALA A 84 12.93 8.56 -15.52
CA ALA A 84 12.41 9.68 -16.29
C ALA A 84 12.66 9.53 -17.80
N ALA A 85 13.86 9.07 -18.19
CA ALA A 85 14.20 8.81 -19.59
C ALA A 85 13.31 7.75 -20.26
N ARG A 86 12.73 6.85 -19.47
CA ARG A 86 11.82 5.79 -19.94
C ARG A 86 10.34 6.22 -19.97
N GLY A 87 10.02 7.46 -19.59
CA GLY A 87 8.65 7.95 -19.55
C GLY A 87 7.87 7.60 -18.28
N GLY A 88 8.54 7.20 -17.19
CA GLY A 88 7.90 6.79 -15.93
C GLY A 88 7.29 7.92 -15.07
N ALA A 89 6.87 9.04 -15.66
CA ALA A 89 6.24 10.10 -14.87
C ALA A 89 4.84 9.66 -14.38
N PRO A 90 4.51 9.78 -13.09
CA PRO A 90 3.11 9.74 -12.66
C PRO A 90 2.45 11.04 -13.14
N GLY A 91 1.64 10.95 -14.19
CA GLY A 91 0.64 11.98 -14.50
C GLY A 91 0.97 13.02 -15.57
N ARG A 92 1.61 12.67 -16.68
CA ARG A 92 1.44 13.44 -17.93
C ARG A 92 1.06 12.50 -19.09
N PRO A 93 0.02 12.82 -19.88
CA PRO A 93 -0.35 12.01 -21.03
C PRO A 93 0.78 12.06 -22.06
N ALA A 94 0.95 10.94 -22.76
CA ALA A 94 1.88 10.75 -23.86
C ALA A 94 1.94 12.01 -24.75
N ALA A 95 3.04 12.75 -24.64
CA ALA A 95 3.38 13.72 -25.67
C ALA A 95 3.89 12.90 -26.86
N VAL A 96 3.06 12.97 -27.90
CA VAL A 96 3.21 12.37 -29.23
C VAL A 96 4.66 12.40 -29.74
N ALA A 97 5.05 11.28 -30.34
CA ALA A 97 6.23 11.20 -31.20
C ALA A 97 6.02 12.09 -32.44
N LEU A 98 6.93 13.04 -32.64
CA LEU A 98 7.28 13.69 -33.91
C LEU A 98 8.74 14.13 -33.70
N GLY A 99 9.74 13.80 -34.49
CA GLY A 99 9.91 13.09 -35.75
C GLY A 99 11.41 13.18 -36.07
#